data_AF-A0A6I3GLF8-F1
#
_entry.id   AF-A0A6I3GLF8-F1
#
_cell.length_a   1.000
_cell.length_b   1.000
_cell.length_c   1.000
_cell.angle_alpha   90.00
_cell.angle_beta   90.00
_cell.angle_gamma   90.00
#
_symmetry.space_group_name_H-M   'P 1'
#
loop_
_entity.id
_entity.type
_entity.pdbx_description
1 polymer ?
#
loop_
_entity_poly.entity_id
_entity_poly.type
_entity_poly.pdbx_seq_one_letter_code
_entity_poly.pdbx_strand_id
1 'polypeptide(L)'
;MKIGEVYFIRERDRLDGANSQNVKIGIVKDVARDSQERLKDHQTGNPRDLELHHVTQTPGPHRVETFLHQKFGPNRVRSEWFRLSDEELEFAVQTAERMAAEAFIQFQFFARAEELKKVVSSPEKIAPSEESTRWIIEWSKATAALKICKQMSDNYKDLTKQLTPDDREQVELEELVVTEWYTKKKFDKGKFVEKYPGLLEKYNVVDVTVGGNCVKKSHDVDLAEVDRDLTVFSLSFQDSCDQVKRGEAVFGDLFDLHQILERFIGSYTWDEEVADAHLRVICGSSAGIDGQVTWNRTTRERTTLDEEWLESDHPEKYREFVTTETLSRLKTNRRARRAAPPASQHPS
;
A
#
# COMPACT_ATOMS: atom_id res chain seq x y z
N MET A 1 -5.81 3.47 -10.39
CA MET A 1 -4.52 2.87 -10.02
C MET A 1 -3.41 3.83 -10.41
N LYS A 2 -2.40 4.04 -9.55
CA LYS A 2 -1.29 4.99 -9.80
C LYS A 2 -0.08 4.23 -10.35
N ILE A 3 0.63 4.86 -11.28
CA ILE A 3 1.92 4.35 -11.78
C ILE A 3 3.00 4.73 -10.76
N GLY A 4 3.88 3.77 -10.46
CA GLY A 4 5.07 3.97 -9.63
C GLY A 4 6.34 3.48 -10.34
N GLU A 5 7.42 3.35 -9.58
CA GLU A 5 8.74 2.98 -10.10
C GLU A 5 9.32 1.80 -9.32
N VAL A 6 10.05 0.94 -10.02
CA VAL A 6 11.02 0.00 -9.46
C VAL A 6 12.40 0.51 -9.86
N TYR A 7 13.30 0.65 -8.91
CA TYR A 7 14.64 1.18 -9.18
C TYR A 7 15.74 0.28 -8.65
N PHE A 8 16.88 0.38 -9.31
CA PHE A 8 18.13 -0.30 -8.98
C PHE A 8 19.20 0.74 -8.68
N ILE A 9 19.81 0.67 -7.49
CA ILE A 9 20.93 1.54 -7.11
C ILE A 9 22.19 0.69 -6.94
N ARG A 10 23.31 1.15 -7.50
CA ARG A 10 24.64 0.57 -7.27
C ARG A 10 25.46 1.45 -6.33
N GLU A 11 26.43 0.84 -5.67
CA GLU A 11 27.46 1.57 -4.92
C GLU A 11 28.74 1.67 -5.74
N ARG A 12 29.29 2.87 -5.86
CA ARG A 12 30.59 3.15 -6.48
C ARG A 12 31.59 3.57 -5.39
N ASP A 13 32.75 2.93 -5.39
CA ASP A 13 33.85 3.32 -4.50
C ASP A 13 34.44 4.67 -4.93
N ARG A 14 34.72 5.55 -3.96
CA ARG A 14 35.28 6.88 -4.24
C ARG A 14 36.78 6.85 -4.53
N LEU A 15 37.48 5.80 -4.11
CA LEU A 15 38.93 5.72 -4.22
C LEU A 15 39.36 5.23 -5.60
N ASP A 16 38.73 4.17 -6.11
CA ASP A 16 39.08 3.55 -7.39
C ASP A 16 38.00 3.72 -8.47
N GLY A 17 36.82 4.25 -8.12
CA GLY A 17 35.70 4.45 -9.04
C GLY A 17 35.00 3.15 -9.44
N ALA A 18 35.35 1.99 -8.86
CA ALA A 18 34.77 0.72 -9.19
C ALA A 18 33.37 0.55 -8.57
N ASN A 19 32.47 -0.07 -9.32
CA ASN A 19 31.18 -0.47 -8.78
C ASN A 19 31.32 -1.71 -7.91
N SER A 20 30.71 -1.70 -6.74
CA SER A 20 30.54 -2.89 -5.93
C SER A 20 29.46 -3.81 -6.55
N GLN A 21 29.39 -5.04 -6.06
CA GLN A 21 28.31 -5.98 -6.35
C GLN A 21 27.04 -5.70 -5.52
N ASN A 22 27.08 -4.73 -4.59
CA ASN A 22 25.91 -4.41 -3.80
C ASN A 22 24.93 -3.59 -4.63
N VAL A 23 23.75 -4.15 -4.82
CA VAL A 23 22.64 -3.53 -5.53
C VAL A 23 21.46 -3.39 -4.57
N LYS A 24 20.88 -2.20 -4.52
CA LYS A 24 19.60 -1.98 -3.87
C LYS A 24 18.48 -2.09 -4.88
N ILE A 25 17.48 -2.90 -4.57
CA ILE A 25 16.22 -2.96 -5.32
C ILE A 25 15.15 -2.31 -4.45
N GLY A 26 14.46 -1.30 -4.99
CA GLY A 26 13.45 -0.57 -4.23
C GLY A 26 12.36 0.00 -5.12
N ILE A 27 11.36 0.61 -4.48
CA ILE A 27 10.22 1.17 -5.20
C ILE A 27 9.87 2.59 -4.78
N VAL A 28 9.10 3.21 -5.66
CA VAL A 28 8.32 4.41 -5.41
C VAL A 28 6.87 4.10 -5.77
N LYS A 29 5.92 4.43 -4.88
CA LYS A 29 4.51 4.05 -5.06
C LYS A 29 3.69 5.05 -5.88
N ASP A 30 4.12 6.30 -5.93
CA ASP A 30 3.40 7.38 -6.61
C ASP A 30 4.37 8.42 -7.18
N VAL A 31 3.83 9.32 -8.01
CA VAL A 31 4.57 10.40 -8.67
C VAL A 31 4.88 11.60 -7.77
N ALA A 32 4.50 11.57 -6.48
CA ALA A 32 4.74 12.71 -5.59
C ALA A 32 6.23 12.82 -5.21
N ARG A 33 6.96 11.71 -5.32
CA ARG A 33 8.41 11.61 -5.20
C ARG A 33 8.90 10.69 -6.30
N ASP A 34 10.14 10.83 -6.74
CA ASP A 34 10.74 9.93 -7.74
C ASP A 34 11.95 9.19 -7.18
N SER A 35 12.47 8.24 -7.95
CA SER A 35 13.67 7.48 -7.62
C SER A 35 14.92 8.36 -7.43
N GLN A 36 14.99 9.54 -8.07
CA GLN A 36 16.10 10.49 -7.89
C GLN A 36 16.06 11.15 -6.50
N GLU A 37 14.88 11.52 -6.02
CA GLU A 37 14.71 12.00 -4.65
C GLU A 37 15.03 10.91 -3.62
N ARG A 38 14.65 9.65 -3.90
CA ARG A 38 15.00 8.52 -3.02
C ARG A 38 16.50 8.25 -3.03
N LEU A 39 17.18 8.40 -4.17
CA LEU A 39 18.64 8.29 -4.24
C LEU A 39 19.32 9.28 -3.27
N LYS A 40 18.85 10.53 -3.21
CA LYS A 40 19.36 11.55 -2.27
C LYS A 40 19.16 11.16 -0.80
N ASP A 41 17.99 10.60 -0.48
CA ASP A 41 17.73 10.07 0.86
C ASP A 41 18.74 8.97 1.23
N HIS A 42 18.98 8.04 0.31
CA HIS A 42 19.89 6.89 0.54
C HIS A 42 21.36 7.31 0.57
N GLN A 43 21.75 8.35 -0.16
CA GLN A 43 23.13 8.85 -0.20
C GLN A 43 23.54 9.51 1.12
N THR A 44 22.59 10.08 1.85
CA THR A 44 22.87 10.84 3.08
C THR A 44 23.50 9.93 4.14
N GLY A 45 24.78 10.19 4.46
CA GLY A 45 25.56 9.40 5.42
C GLY A 45 26.14 8.09 4.86
N ASN A 46 25.99 7.80 3.57
CA ASN A 46 26.69 6.68 2.93
C ASN A 46 28.11 7.10 2.53
N PRO A 47 29.17 6.39 2.94
CA PRO A 47 30.55 6.70 2.56
C PRO A 47 30.85 6.43 1.07
N ARG A 48 30.06 5.57 0.41
CA ARG A 48 30.17 5.28 -1.04
C ARG A 48 29.25 6.20 -1.84
N ASP A 49 29.57 6.40 -3.11
CA ASP A 49 28.66 7.08 -4.03
C ASP A 49 27.55 6.11 -4.45
N LEU A 50 26.31 6.56 -4.39
CA LEU A 50 25.16 5.80 -4.87
C LEU A 50 24.76 6.31 -6.24
N GLU A 51 24.55 5.39 -7.17
CA GLU A 51 24.14 5.69 -8.52
C GLU A 51 22.87 4.95 -8.88
N LEU A 52 21.93 5.66 -9.50
CA LEU A 52 20.74 5.06 -10.07
C LEU A 52 21.11 4.31 -11.35
N HIS A 53 21.14 2.99 -11.29
CA HIS A 53 21.53 2.13 -12.39
C HIS A 53 20.40 1.96 -13.40
N HIS A 54 19.17 1.74 -12.92
CA HIS A 54 18.01 1.56 -13.78
C HIS A 54 16.71 1.91 -13.05
N VAL A 55 15.70 2.35 -13.80
CA VAL A 55 14.35 2.63 -13.32
C VAL A 55 13.33 2.09 -14.30
N THR A 56 12.39 1.28 -13.79
CA THR A 56 11.27 0.76 -14.55
C THR A 56 9.96 1.32 -14.00
N GLN A 57 9.18 2.00 -14.83
CA GLN A 57 7.83 2.44 -14.46
C GLN A 57 6.83 1.29 -14.57
N THR A 58 5.91 1.19 -13.60
CA THR A 58 4.90 0.12 -13.60
C THR A 58 3.67 0.51 -12.77
N PRO A 59 2.44 0.09 -13.16
CA PRO A 59 1.25 0.27 -12.34
C PRO A 59 1.23 -0.61 -11.07
N GLY A 60 2.10 -1.62 -10.98
CA GLY A 60 2.17 -2.55 -9.86
C GLY A 60 3.59 -2.72 -9.28
N PRO A 61 4.24 -1.65 -8.79
CA PRO A 61 5.65 -1.70 -8.37
C PRO A 61 5.91 -2.69 -7.23
N HIS A 62 4.96 -2.83 -6.30
CA HIS A 62 5.06 -3.81 -5.22
C HIS A 62 5.17 -5.25 -5.71
N ARG A 63 4.37 -5.65 -6.70
CA ARG A 63 4.42 -7.02 -7.24
C ARG A 63 5.78 -7.32 -7.87
N VAL A 64 6.34 -6.35 -8.61
CA VAL A 64 7.66 -6.48 -9.22
C VAL A 64 8.75 -6.56 -8.14
N GLU A 65 8.73 -5.67 -7.15
CA GLU A 65 9.68 -5.68 -6.03
C GLU A 65 9.64 -7.00 -5.25
N THR A 66 8.45 -7.44 -4.87
CA THR A 66 8.25 -8.69 -4.11
C THR A 66 8.84 -9.88 -4.86
N PHE A 67 8.55 -9.98 -6.17
CA PHE A 67 9.10 -11.05 -7.01
C PHE A 67 10.64 -11.02 -7.05
N LEU A 68 11.24 -9.86 -7.33
CA LEU A 68 12.70 -9.72 -7.38
C LEU A 68 13.33 -10.04 -6.02
N HIS A 69 12.71 -9.60 -4.93
CA HIS A 69 13.18 -9.83 -3.58
C HIS A 69 13.13 -11.30 -3.15
N GLN A 70 12.12 -12.04 -3.60
CA GLN A 70 12.05 -13.49 -3.42
C GLN A 70 13.09 -14.18 -4.30
N LYS A 71 13.16 -13.82 -5.59
CA LYS A 71 14.07 -14.41 -6.56
C LYS A 71 15.54 -14.30 -6.15
N PHE A 72 15.95 -13.13 -5.67
CA PHE A 72 17.31 -12.85 -5.21
C PHE A 72 17.46 -12.93 -3.68
N GLY A 73 16.49 -13.50 -2.98
CA GLY A 73 16.53 -13.71 -1.52
C GLY A 73 17.84 -14.34 -1.03
N PRO A 74 18.37 -15.40 -1.69
CA PRO A 74 19.65 -16.01 -1.32
C PRO A 74 20.87 -15.07 -1.39
N ASN A 75 20.80 -14.03 -2.23
CA ASN A 75 21.85 -13.04 -2.42
C ASN A 75 21.68 -11.82 -1.51
N ARG A 76 20.67 -11.79 -0.64
CA ARG A 76 20.35 -10.64 0.20
C ARG A 76 21.45 -10.40 1.22
N VAL A 77 22.02 -9.19 1.20
CA VAL A 77 23.04 -8.74 2.16
C VAL A 77 22.36 -8.13 3.38
N ARG A 78 21.42 -7.20 3.16
CA ARG A 78 20.69 -6.52 4.24
C ARG A 78 19.46 -5.82 3.72
N SER A 79 18.29 -6.10 4.29
CA SER A 79 17.04 -5.43 3.91
C SER A 79 16.89 -5.42 2.38
N GLU A 80 16.82 -4.27 1.73
CA GLU A 80 16.68 -4.10 0.27
C GLU A 80 17.99 -4.23 -0.55
N TRP A 81 19.11 -4.60 0.07
CA TRP A 81 20.41 -4.74 -0.59
C TRP A 81 20.77 -6.20 -0.87
N PHE A 82 21.29 -6.45 -2.07
CA PHE A 82 21.63 -7.75 -2.61
C PHE A 82 23.04 -7.73 -3.21
N ARG A 83 23.74 -8.87 -3.17
CA ARG A 83 25.01 -9.05 -3.88
C ARG A 83 24.74 -9.71 -5.23
N LEU A 84 24.80 -8.93 -6.30
CA LEU A 84 24.54 -9.38 -7.66
C LEU A 84 25.78 -9.19 -8.54
N SER A 85 26.07 -10.18 -9.39
CA SER A 85 26.98 -9.97 -10.53
C SER A 85 26.36 -9.00 -11.54
N ASP A 86 27.16 -8.50 -12.48
CA ASP A 86 26.63 -7.62 -13.55
C ASP A 86 25.59 -8.37 -14.40
N GLU A 87 25.77 -9.68 -14.64
CA GLU A 87 24.80 -10.53 -15.35
C GLU A 87 23.51 -10.74 -14.54
N GLU A 88 23.61 -10.97 -13.22
CA GLU A 88 22.44 -11.11 -12.35
C GLU A 88 21.66 -9.79 -12.25
N LEU A 89 22.35 -8.66 -12.20
CA LEU A 89 21.74 -7.33 -12.20
C LEU A 89 20.99 -7.07 -13.51
N GLU A 90 21.61 -7.34 -14.65
CA GLU A 90 20.99 -7.19 -15.96
C GLU A 90 19.75 -8.10 -16.10
N PHE A 91 19.84 -9.35 -15.61
CA PHE A 91 18.69 -10.25 -15.55
C PHE A 91 17.57 -9.72 -14.65
N ALA A 92 17.90 -9.09 -13.52
CA ALA A 92 16.93 -8.47 -12.63
C ALA A 92 16.20 -7.29 -13.30
N VAL A 93 16.94 -6.46 -14.03
CA VAL A 93 16.41 -5.33 -14.80
C VAL A 93 15.44 -5.83 -15.88
N GLN A 94 15.86 -6.77 -16.71
CA GLN A 94 15.02 -7.34 -17.77
C GLN A 94 13.76 -8.01 -17.21
N THR A 95 13.89 -8.66 -16.04
CA THR A 95 12.74 -9.23 -15.33
C THR A 95 11.76 -8.16 -14.89
N ALA A 96 12.24 -7.04 -14.34
CA ALA A 96 11.42 -5.91 -13.94
C ALA A 96 10.67 -5.29 -15.12
N GLU A 97 11.36 -5.07 -16.24
CA GLU A 97 10.78 -4.52 -17.47
C GLU A 97 9.69 -5.43 -18.05
N ARG A 98 9.95 -6.75 -18.12
CA ARG A 98 8.96 -7.72 -18.58
C ARG A 98 7.70 -7.70 -17.69
N MET A 99 7.88 -7.74 -16.37
CA MET A 99 6.73 -7.70 -15.44
C MET A 99 5.98 -6.37 -15.52
N ALA A 100 6.68 -5.25 -15.74
CA ALA A 100 6.05 -3.97 -15.97
C ALA A 100 5.20 -3.97 -17.25
N ALA A 101 5.71 -4.51 -18.35
CA ALA A 101 4.97 -4.66 -19.59
C ALA A 101 3.70 -5.51 -19.40
N GLU A 102 3.80 -6.64 -18.68
CA GLU A 102 2.65 -7.47 -18.29
C GLU A 102 1.64 -6.69 -17.45
N ALA A 103 2.10 -5.89 -16.49
CA ALA A 103 1.24 -5.07 -15.64
C ALA A 103 0.50 -3.97 -16.43
N PHE A 104 1.14 -3.37 -17.45
CA PHE A 104 0.47 -2.43 -18.36
C PHE A 104 -0.60 -3.10 -19.23
N ILE A 105 -0.42 -4.37 -19.62
CA ILE A 105 -1.48 -5.14 -20.28
C ILE A 105 -2.68 -5.30 -19.34
N GLN A 106 -2.46 -5.51 -18.03
CA GLN A 106 -3.56 -5.57 -17.06
C GLN A 106 -4.22 -4.20 -16.83
N PHE A 107 -3.45 -3.11 -16.92
CA PHE A 107 -3.91 -1.75 -16.65
C PHE A 107 -5.16 -1.34 -17.46
N GLN A 108 -5.30 -1.84 -18.70
CA GLN A 108 -6.47 -1.55 -19.53
C GLN A 108 -7.80 -2.02 -18.90
N PHE A 109 -7.78 -3.14 -18.15
CA PHE A 109 -8.97 -3.68 -17.50
C PHE A 109 -9.41 -2.81 -16.33
N PHE A 110 -8.47 -2.16 -15.63
CA PHE A 110 -8.80 -1.19 -14.58
C PHE A 110 -9.51 0.04 -15.14
N ALA A 111 -9.00 0.60 -16.24
CA ALA A 111 -9.62 1.73 -16.90
C ALA A 111 -11.05 1.37 -17.32
N ARG A 112 -11.23 0.20 -17.94
CA ARG A 112 -12.54 -0.28 -18.37
C ARG A 112 -13.49 -0.57 -17.20
N ALA A 113 -12.99 -1.14 -16.11
CA ALA A 113 -13.80 -1.39 -14.91
C ALA A 113 -14.31 -0.08 -14.26
N GLU A 114 -13.50 0.98 -14.24
CA GLU A 114 -13.91 2.29 -13.73
C GLU A 114 -14.93 2.99 -14.63
N GLU A 115 -14.86 2.79 -15.95
CA GLU A 115 -15.93 3.23 -16.87
C GLU A 115 -17.25 2.50 -16.57
N LEU A 116 -17.21 1.17 -16.47
CA LEU A 116 -18.39 0.33 -16.22
C LEU A 116 -19.07 0.61 -14.88
N LYS A 117 -18.29 1.04 -13.87
CA LYS A 117 -18.79 1.46 -12.56
C LYS A 117 -19.79 2.61 -12.64
N LYS A 118 -19.73 3.41 -13.69
CA LYS A 118 -20.62 4.56 -13.95
C LYS A 118 -21.85 4.20 -14.79
N VAL A 119 -21.97 2.95 -15.22
CA VAL A 119 -23.07 2.48 -16.08
C VAL A 119 -24.11 1.76 -15.24
N VAL A 120 -25.38 2.18 -15.32
CA VAL A 120 -26.50 1.51 -14.66
C VAL A 120 -26.61 0.07 -15.16
N SER A 121 -26.84 -0.87 -14.24
CA SER A 121 -26.92 -2.28 -14.59
C SER A 121 -28.23 -2.61 -15.32
N SER A 122 -28.17 -3.54 -16.28
CA SER A 122 -29.33 -4.30 -16.70
C SER A 122 -29.76 -5.25 -15.56
N PRO A 123 -31.04 -5.65 -15.50
CA PRO A 123 -31.53 -6.51 -14.43
C PRO A 123 -31.04 -7.96 -14.56
N GLU A 124 -30.60 -8.39 -15.74
CA GLU A 124 -30.16 -9.76 -15.97
C GLU A 124 -28.72 -10.01 -15.49
N LYS A 125 -28.46 -11.25 -15.07
CA LYS A 125 -27.10 -11.78 -14.89
C LYS A 125 -26.68 -12.55 -16.12
N ILE A 126 -25.39 -12.50 -16.43
CA ILE A 126 -24.80 -13.37 -17.46
C ILE A 126 -24.44 -14.73 -16.86
N ALA A 127 -24.44 -15.77 -17.70
CA ALA A 127 -23.93 -17.07 -17.31
C ALA A 127 -22.41 -17.03 -17.08
N PRO A 128 -21.85 -17.86 -16.18
CA PRO A 128 -20.42 -18.04 -16.04
C PRO A 128 -19.74 -18.44 -17.35
N SER A 129 -18.55 -17.92 -17.59
CA SER A 129 -17.63 -18.36 -18.64
C SER A 129 -16.42 -19.06 -18.03
N GLU A 130 -15.62 -19.73 -18.86
CA GLU A 130 -14.31 -20.26 -18.43
C GLU A 130 -13.42 -19.14 -17.88
N GLU A 131 -13.45 -17.97 -18.54
CA GLU A 131 -12.66 -16.82 -18.13
C GLU A 131 -13.15 -16.23 -16.79
N SER A 132 -14.46 -16.09 -16.59
CA SER A 132 -15.00 -15.61 -15.31
C SER A 132 -14.70 -16.59 -14.18
N THR A 133 -14.76 -17.88 -14.48
CA THR A 133 -14.44 -18.96 -13.54
C THR A 133 -12.96 -18.95 -13.15
N ARG A 134 -12.06 -18.70 -14.12
CA ARG A 134 -10.64 -18.51 -13.81
C ARG A 134 -10.43 -17.32 -12.89
N TRP A 135 -11.00 -16.16 -13.21
CA TRP A 135 -10.76 -14.94 -12.43
C TRP A 135 -11.40 -14.95 -11.04
N ILE A 136 -12.54 -15.62 -10.85
CA ILE A 136 -13.12 -15.77 -9.51
C ILE A 136 -12.25 -16.69 -8.63
N ILE A 137 -11.58 -17.70 -9.22
CA ILE A 137 -10.62 -18.54 -8.51
C ILE A 137 -9.37 -17.71 -8.14
N GLU A 138 -8.79 -16.97 -9.07
CA GLU A 138 -7.63 -16.11 -8.79
C GLU A 138 -7.94 -15.03 -7.74
N TRP A 139 -9.11 -14.41 -7.81
CA TRP A 139 -9.58 -13.49 -6.78
C TRP A 139 -9.71 -14.18 -5.41
N SER A 140 -10.26 -15.40 -5.38
CA SER A 140 -10.42 -16.16 -4.13
C SER A 140 -9.07 -16.52 -3.50
N LYS A 141 -8.07 -16.91 -4.31
CA LYS A 141 -6.70 -17.18 -3.84
C LYS A 141 -6.07 -15.93 -3.22
N ALA A 142 -6.08 -14.80 -3.94
CA ALA A 142 -5.51 -13.55 -3.45
C ALA A 142 -6.22 -13.06 -2.18
N THR A 143 -7.55 -13.16 -2.13
CA THR A 143 -8.34 -12.78 -0.95
C THR A 143 -8.01 -13.65 0.27
N ALA A 144 -7.86 -14.96 0.07
CA ALA A 144 -7.48 -15.88 1.13
C ALA A 144 -6.06 -15.55 1.64
N ALA A 145 -5.10 -15.30 0.75
CA ALA A 145 -3.74 -14.90 1.12
C ALA A 145 -3.71 -13.57 1.91
N LEU A 146 -4.47 -12.57 1.47
CA LEU A 146 -4.62 -11.28 2.16
C LEU A 146 -5.23 -11.44 3.55
N LYS A 147 -6.13 -12.40 3.76
CA LYS A 147 -6.69 -12.69 5.09
C LYS A 147 -5.61 -13.16 6.07
N ILE A 148 -4.71 -14.05 5.64
CA ILE A 148 -3.56 -14.46 6.46
C ILE A 148 -2.64 -13.26 6.73
N CYS A 149 -2.33 -12.49 5.68
CA CYS A 149 -1.49 -11.30 5.82
C CYS A 149 -2.06 -10.28 6.82
N LYS A 150 -3.38 -10.07 6.78
CA LYS A 150 -4.08 -9.19 7.71
C LYS A 150 -3.96 -9.69 9.16
N GLN A 151 -4.10 -11.00 9.40
CA GLN A 151 -3.94 -11.57 10.73
C GLN A 151 -2.52 -11.31 11.28
N MET A 152 -1.49 -11.51 10.46
CA MET A 152 -0.10 -11.20 10.85
C MET A 152 0.09 -9.70 11.13
N SER A 153 -0.48 -8.83 10.29
CA SER A 153 -0.40 -7.36 10.46
C SER A 153 -1.09 -6.90 11.75
N ASP A 154 -2.23 -7.49 12.08
CA ASP A 154 -2.98 -7.19 13.30
C ASP A 154 -2.22 -7.69 14.55
N ASN A 155 -1.62 -8.89 14.50
CA ASN A 155 -0.74 -9.39 15.57
C ASN A 155 0.46 -8.45 15.81
N TYR A 156 1.10 -7.97 14.74
CA TYR A 156 2.20 -7.02 14.82
C TYR A 156 1.77 -5.69 15.45
N LYS A 157 0.63 -5.13 15.02
CA LYS A 157 0.08 -3.88 15.59
C LYS A 157 -0.23 -4.04 17.07
N ASP A 158 -0.78 -5.18 17.48
CA ASP A 158 -1.12 -5.41 18.88
C ASP A 158 0.13 -5.54 19.76
N LEU A 159 1.20 -6.18 19.26
CA LEU A 159 2.50 -6.17 19.94
C LEU A 159 3.09 -4.76 20.03
N THR A 160 3.02 -3.99 18.94
CA THR A 160 3.49 -2.59 18.93
C THR A 160 2.79 -1.75 20.01
N LYS A 161 1.49 -1.96 20.23
CA LYS A 161 0.72 -1.27 21.28
C LYS A 161 1.13 -1.71 22.69
N GLN A 162 1.63 -2.92 22.86
CA GLN A 162 1.99 -3.52 24.14
C GLN A 162 3.46 -3.31 24.52
N LEU A 163 4.26 -2.66 23.67
CA LEU A 163 5.67 -2.33 23.98
C LEU A 163 5.78 -1.57 25.31
N THR A 164 6.75 -1.99 26.13
CA THR A 164 7.11 -1.33 27.38
C THR A 164 7.64 0.09 27.11
N PRO A 165 7.67 1.00 28.09
CA PRO A 165 8.27 2.33 27.90
C PRO A 165 9.72 2.26 27.37
N ASP A 166 10.54 1.36 27.91
CA ASP A 166 11.94 1.19 27.51
C ASP A 166 12.03 0.64 26.08
N ASP A 167 11.21 -0.35 25.73
CA ASP A 167 11.15 -0.86 24.35
C ASP A 167 10.62 0.21 23.38
N ARG A 168 9.67 1.04 23.81
CA ARG A 168 9.15 2.16 23.02
C ARG A 168 10.24 3.18 22.72
N GLU A 169 10.98 3.59 23.75
CA GLU A 169 12.11 4.50 23.59
C GLU A 169 13.15 3.89 22.64
N GLN A 170 13.44 2.59 22.78
CA GLN A 170 14.36 1.90 21.88
C GLN A 170 13.85 1.87 20.43
N VAL A 171 12.59 1.50 20.19
CA VAL A 171 12.06 1.44 18.82
C VAL A 171 11.84 2.82 18.21
N GLU A 172 11.61 3.86 19.01
CA GLU A 172 11.57 5.26 18.57
C GLU A 172 12.99 5.77 18.24
N LEU A 173 13.99 5.42 19.05
CA LEU A 173 15.40 5.74 18.80
C LEU A 173 15.95 5.00 17.56
N GLU A 174 15.47 3.79 17.31
CA GLU A 174 15.71 3.04 16.07
C GLU A 174 14.82 3.52 14.89
N GLU A 175 14.01 4.56 15.12
CA GLU A 175 13.05 5.16 14.19
C GLU A 175 12.08 4.15 13.56
N LEU A 176 11.76 3.03 14.22
CA LEU A 176 10.85 2.01 13.71
C LEU A 176 9.39 2.46 13.76
N VAL A 177 9.06 3.41 14.65
CA VAL A 177 7.74 4.02 14.79
C VAL A 177 7.90 5.53 14.94
N VAL A 178 7.00 6.31 14.34
CA VAL A 178 6.95 7.77 14.43
C VAL A 178 5.57 8.19 14.95
N THR A 179 5.55 9.10 15.92
CA THR A 179 4.32 9.77 16.34
C THR A 179 4.02 10.92 15.39
N GLU A 180 2.96 10.78 14.59
CA GLU A 180 2.46 11.85 13.71
C GLU A 180 1.38 12.64 14.45
N TRP A 181 1.63 13.94 14.62
CA TRP A 181 0.64 14.89 15.11
C TRP A 181 -0.12 15.49 13.93
N TYR A 182 -1.44 15.48 13.99
CA TYR A 182 -2.28 16.07 12.95
C TYR A 182 -3.45 16.81 13.56
N THR A 183 -3.87 17.84 12.84
CA THR A 183 -4.99 18.69 13.23
C THR A 183 -6.24 18.22 12.50
N LYS A 184 -7.27 17.86 13.26
CA LYS A 184 -8.58 17.51 12.72
C LYS A 184 -9.55 18.65 12.97
N LYS A 185 -10.08 19.22 11.88
CA LYS A 185 -11.21 20.14 11.94
C LYS A 185 -12.51 19.35 11.93
N LYS A 186 -13.49 19.79 12.72
CA LYS A 186 -14.83 19.20 12.75
C LYS A 186 -15.85 20.34 12.78
N PHE A 187 -16.69 20.40 11.74
CA PHE A 187 -17.84 21.28 11.70
C PHE A 187 -19.03 20.66 12.46
N ASP A 188 -19.56 21.37 13.45
CA ASP A 188 -20.74 20.96 14.22
C ASP A 188 -22.03 21.35 13.50
N LYS A 189 -22.40 20.52 12.52
CA LYS A 189 -23.62 20.71 11.71
C LYS A 189 -24.88 20.82 12.58
N GLY A 190 -24.95 20.07 13.69
CA GLY A 190 -26.13 20.05 14.56
C GLY A 190 -26.39 21.41 15.20
N LYS A 191 -25.38 21.94 15.91
CA LYS A 191 -25.50 23.26 16.55
C LYS A 191 -25.62 24.40 15.54
N PHE A 192 -24.98 24.26 14.37
CA PHE A 192 -25.12 25.25 13.30
C PHE A 192 -26.58 25.36 12.83
N VAL A 193 -27.27 24.22 12.63
CA VAL A 193 -28.69 24.20 12.25
C VAL A 193 -29.57 24.76 13.35
N GLU A 194 -29.28 24.47 14.62
CA GLU A 194 -30.03 25.04 15.76
C GLU A 194 -29.93 26.57 15.80
N LYS A 195 -28.73 27.14 15.56
CA LYS A 195 -28.51 28.59 15.60
C LYS A 195 -28.95 29.31 14.31
N TYR A 196 -28.80 28.66 13.16
CA TYR A 196 -29.18 29.20 11.85
C TYR A 196 -30.11 28.24 11.07
N PRO A 197 -31.37 28.07 11.53
CA PRO A 197 -32.33 27.20 10.86
C PRO A 197 -32.54 27.61 9.40
N GLY A 198 -32.62 26.62 8.50
CA GLY A 198 -32.84 26.82 7.06
C GLY A 198 -31.64 27.36 6.27
N LEU A 199 -30.59 27.88 6.93
CA LEU A 199 -29.44 28.45 6.23
C LEU A 199 -28.68 27.40 5.41
N LEU A 200 -28.54 26.17 5.94
CA LEU A 200 -27.85 25.08 5.25
C LEU A 200 -28.58 24.58 4.00
N GLU A 201 -29.88 24.84 3.85
CA GLU A 201 -30.65 24.34 2.72
C GLU A 201 -30.14 24.91 1.39
N LYS A 202 -29.69 26.18 1.40
CA LYS A 202 -29.08 26.86 0.25
C LYS A 202 -27.79 26.19 -0.22
N TYR A 203 -27.04 25.58 0.70
CA TYR A 203 -25.70 25.02 0.44
C TYR A 203 -25.73 23.50 0.24
N ASN A 204 -26.91 22.90 0.21
CA ASN A 204 -27.03 21.50 -0.14
C ASN A 204 -26.89 21.35 -1.66
N VAL A 205 -25.88 20.60 -2.07
CA VAL A 205 -25.66 20.20 -3.47
C VAL A 205 -26.21 18.79 -3.65
N VAL A 206 -27.02 18.61 -4.69
CA VAL A 206 -27.54 17.31 -5.08
C VAL A 206 -26.67 16.76 -6.19
N ASP A 207 -25.95 15.69 -5.88
CA ASP A 207 -25.18 14.96 -6.87
C ASP A 207 -25.91 13.67 -7.24
N VAL A 208 -26.06 13.45 -8.54
CA VAL A 208 -26.58 12.19 -9.08
C VAL A 208 -25.39 11.32 -9.45
N THR A 209 -25.27 10.17 -8.78
CA THR A 209 -24.18 9.22 -9.02
C THR A 209 -24.72 7.84 -9.36
N VAL A 210 -24.04 7.11 -10.23
CA VAL A 210 -24.31 5.69 -10.42
C VAL A 210 -23.42 4.92 -9.45
N GLY A 211 -24.03 4.04 -8.65
CA GLY A 211 -23.33 3.33 -7.59
C GLY A 211 -23.88 1.94 -7.33
N GLY A 212 -23.00 1.03 -6.95
CA GLY A 212 -23.32 -0.36 -6.65
C GLY A 212 -22.10 -1.13 -6.16
N ASN A 213 -22.29 -1.95 -5.12
CA ASN A 213 -21.22 -2.80 -4.60
C ASN A 213 -21.04 -4.01 -5.53
N CYS A 214 -19.79 -4.30 -5.89
CA CYS A 214 -19.44 -5.55 -6.58
C CYS A 214 -19.08 -6.60 -5.53
N VAL A 215 -20.00 -7.53 -5.30
CA VAL A 215 -19.87 -8.63 -4.35
C VAL A 215 -19.50 -9.90 -5.11
N LYS A 216 -18.45 -10.57 -4.65
CA LYS A 216 -17.94 -11.81 -5.24
C LYS A 216 -18.18 -12.95 -4.27
N LYS A 217 -18.55 -14.12 -4.79
CA LYS A 217 -18.69 -15.34 -4.00
C LYS A 217 -17.33 -16.05 -4.00
N SER A 218 -16.67 -16.05 -2.85
CA SER A 218 -15.38 -16.75 -2.69
C SER A 218 -15.56 -18.25 -2.89
N HIS A 219 -14.58 -18.84 -3.56
CA HIS A 219 -14.32 -20.27 -3.48
C HIS A 219 -13.53 -20.58 -2.22
N ASP A 220 -13.70 -21.81 -1.73
CA ASP A 220 -12.82 -22.34 -0.70
C ASP A 220 -11.45 -22.64 -1.34
N VAL A 221 -10.38 -22.17 -0.70
CA VAL A 221 -9.01 -22.27 -1.22
C VAL A 221 -8.13 -22.79 -0.11
N ASP A 222 -7.51 -23.94 -0.34
CA ASP A 222 -6.44 -24.43 0.52
C ASP A 222 -5.13 -23.67 0.19
N LEU A 223 -4.84 -22.66 1.00
CA LEU A 223 -3.63 -21.85 0.84
C LEU A 223 -2.34 -22.65 1.02
N ALA A 224 -2.35 -23.74 1.79
CA ALA A 224 -1.16 -24.57 1.95
C ALA A 224 -0.78 -25.27 0.63
N GLU A 225 -1.78 -25.57 -0.20
CA GLU A 225 -1.57 -26.17 -1.53
C GLU A 225 -1.23 -25.12 -2.59
N VAL A 226 -1.85 -23.94 -2.55
CA VAL A 226 -1.67 -22.92 -3.61
C VAL A 226 -0.54 -21.93 -3.35
N ASP A 227 -0.15 -21.70 -2.08
CA ASP A 227 0.89 -20.76 -1.69
C ASP A 227 1.67 -21.25 -0.46
N ARG A 228 2.59 -22.18 -0.74
CA ARG A 228 3.46 -22.77 0.29
C ARG A 228 4.39 -21.74 0.92
N ASP A 229 4.85 -20.74 0.16
CA ASP A 229 5.81 -19.74 0.64
C ASP A 229 5.16 -18.83 1.68
N LEU A 230 3.94 -18.34 1.43
CA LEU A 230 3.17 -17.58 2.42
C LEU A 230 2.87 -18.43 3.65
N THR A 231 2.54 -19.70 3.45
CA THR A 231 2.25 -20.63 4.56
C THR A 231 3.48 -20.78 5.47
N VAL A 232 4.65 -21.08 4.90
CA VAL A 232 5.91 -21.17 5.65
C VAL A 232 6.25 -19.84 6.33
N PHE A 233 6.16 -18.72 5.60
CA PHE A 233 6.42 -17.39 6.15
C PHE A 233 5.51 -17.06 7.33
N SER A 234 4.21 -17.38 7.24
CA SER A 234 3.25 -17.10 8.31
C SER A 234 3.54 -17.87 9.61
N LEU A 235 4.01 -19.12 9.50
CA LEU A 235 4.45 -19.90 10.65
C LEU A 235 5.69 -19.27 11.30
N SER A 236 6.68 -18.89 10.51
CA SER A 236 7.88 -18.19 11.02
C SER A 236 7.54 -16.84 11.65
N PHE A 237 6.65 -16.07 11.04
CA PHE A 237 6.21 -14.78 11.56
C PHE A 237 5.50 -14.92 12.91
N GLN A 238 4.62 -15.92 13.04
CA GLN A 238 3.91 -16.21 14.27
C GLN A 238 4.87 -16.64 15.38
N ASP A 239 5.84 -17.50 15.08
CA ASP A 239 6.86 -17.91 16.05
C ASP A 239 7.69 -16.71 16.53
N SER A 240 8.11 -15.81 15.63
CA SER A 240 8.80 -14.58 16.01
C SER A 240 7.93 -13.65 16.87
N CYS A 241 6.63 -13.54 16.57
CA CYS A 241 5.70 -12.81 17.45
C CYS A 241 5.69 -13.39 18.86
N ASP A 242 5.69 -14.71 18.99
CA ASP A 242 5.63 -15.38 20.29
C ASP A 242 6.98 -15.34 21.04
N GLN A 243 8.11 -15.38 20.34
CA GLN A 243 9.43 -15.13 20.93
C GLN A 243 9.54 -13.71 21.50
N VAL A 244 9.07 -12.68 20.77
CA VAL A 244 9.04 -11.30 21.26
C VAL A 244 8.17 -11.18 22.52
N LYS A 245 6.98 -11.82 22.56
CA LYS A 245 6.13 -11.84 23.77
C LYS A 245 6.82 -12.46 24.98
N ARG A 246 7.68 -13.46 24.76
CA ARG A 246 8.43 -14.13 25.82
C ARG A 246 9.72 -13.40 26.22
N GLY A 247 10.09 -12.33 25.51
CA GLY A 247 11.37 -11.63 25.70
C GLY A 247 12.57 -12.41 25.18
N GLU A 248 12.36 -13.42 24.33
CA GLU A 248 13.43 -14.25 23.73
C GLU A 248 14.01 -13.63 22.46
N ALA A 249 13.30 -12.67 21.86
CA ALA A 249 13.72 -11.91 20.68
C ALA A 249 13.42 -10.43 20.85
N VAL A 250 14.19 -9.57 20.18
CA VAL A 250 13.96 -8.12 20.19
C VAL A 250 12.93 -7.74 19.13
N PHE A 251 12.20 -6.64 19.37
CA PHE A 251 11.17 -6.17 18.44
C PHE A 251 11.71 -5.83 17.03
N GLY A 252 12.99 -5.45 16.93
CA GLY A 252 13.67 -5.18 15.66
C GLY A 252 13.66 -6.36 14.68
N ASP A 253 13.80 -7.60 15.17
CA ASP A 253 13.77 -8.79 14.32
C ASP A 253 12.37 -9.01 13.72
N LEU A 254 11.33 -8.76 14.53
CA LEU A 254 9.94 -8.82 14.09
C LEU A 254 9.61 -7.69 13.10
N PHE A 255 10.21 -6.51 13.25
CA PHE A 255 10.07 -5.42 12.29
C PHE A 255 10.58 -5.80 10.89
N ASP A 256 11.74 -6.47 10.78
CA ASP A 256 12.27 -6.91 9.48
C ASP A 256 11.32 -7.92 8.80
N LEU A 257 10.72 -8.83 9.56
CA LEU A 257 9.68 -9.73 9.05
C LEU A 257 8.41 -8.95 8.64
N HIS A 258 8.01 -7.92 9.40
CA HIS A 258 6.89 -7.07 9.03
C HIS A 258 7.12 -6.35 7.69
N GLN A 259 8.36 -5.96 7.38
CA GLN A 259 8.69 -5.38 6.08
C GLN A 259 8.52 -6.39 4.93
N ILE A 260 8.77 -7.68 5.17
CA ILE A 260 8.49 -8.75 4.20
C ILE A 260 6.97 -8.95 4.07
N LEU A 261 6.23 -8.94 5.18
CA LEU A 261 4.76 -9.02 5.18
C LEU A 261 4.13 -7.90 4.33
N GLU A 262 4.60 -6.66 4.47
CA GLU A 262 4.09 -5.51 3.69
C GLU A 262 4.29 -5.68 2.18
N ARG A 263 5.30 -6.45 1.75
CA ARG A 263 5.55 -6.80 0.35
C ARG A 263 4.58 -7.88 -0.15
N PHE A 264 4.31 -8.90 0.67
CA PHE A 264 3.27 -9.89 0.39
C PHE A 264 1.91 -9.21 0.24
N ILE A 265 1.53 -8.34 1.18
CA ILE A 265 0.28 -7.55 1.12
C ILE A 265 0.21 -6.80 -0.21
N GLY A 266 1.27 -6.05 -0.56
CA GLY A 266 1.29 -5.29 -1.82
C GLY A 266 1.14 -6.17 -3.07
N SER A 267 1.72 -7.37 -3.08
CA SER A 267 1.61 -8.30 -4.20
C SER A 267 0.20 -8.89 -4.32
N TYR A 268 -0.37 -9.42 -3.23
CA TYR A 268 -1.70 -10.03 -3.27
C TYR A 268 -2.81 -9.00 -3.46
N THR A 269 -2.63 -7.76 -2.97
CA THR A 269 -3.57 -6.67 -3.28
C THR A 269 -3.60 -6.41 -4.78
N TRP A 270 -2.44 -6.35 -5.45
CA TRP A 270 -2.40 -6.22 -6.90
C TRP A 270 -3.11 -7.39 -7.60
N ASP A 271 -2.87 -8.63 -7.17
CA ASP A 271 -3.51 -9.81 -7.78
C ASP A 271 -5.03 -9.81 -7.60
N GLU A 272 -5.50 -9.45 -6.41
CA GLU A 272 -6.92 -9.27 -6.10
C GLU A 272 -7.56 -8.19 -6.99
N GLU A 273 -6.87 -7.05 -7.12
CA GLU A 273 -7.29 -5.90 -7.90
C GLU A 273 -7.37 -6.20 -9.41
N VAL A 274 -6.38 -6.94 -9.95
CA VAL A 274 -6.41 -7.43 -11.35
C VAL A 274 -7.61 -8.35 -11.55
N ALA A 275 -7.79 -9.35 -10.68
CA ALA A 275 -8.90 -10.29 -10.81
C ALA A 275 -10.27 -9.60 -10.68
N ASP A 276 -10.41 -8.62 -9.76
CA ASP A 276 -11.60 -7.78 -9.65
C ASP A 276 -11.87 -6.99 -10.94
N ALA A 277 -10.84 -6.35 -11.51
CA ALA A 277 -10.99 -5.58 -12.74
C ALA A 277 -11.48 -6.47 -13.89
N HIS A 278 -10.88 -7.66 -14.06
CA HIS A 278 -11.34 -8.63 -15.08
C HIS A 278 -12.79 -9.07 -14.87
N LEU A 279 -13.16 -9.48 -13.65
CA LEU A 279 -14.53 -9.87 -13.33
C LEU A 279 -15.54 -8.75 -13.61
N ARG A 280 -15.17 -7.49 -13.34
CA ARG A 280 -16.00 -6.33 -13.66
C ARG A 280 -16.14 -6.12 -15.17
N VAL A 281 -15.06 -6.26 -15.93
CA VAL A 281 -15.10 -6.15 -17.39
C VAL A 281 -15.99 -7.24 -17.99
N ILE A 282 -15.85 -8.49 -17.53
CA ILE A 282 -16.68 -9.61 -17.98
C ILE A 282 -18.15 -9.37 -17.60
N CYS A 283 -18.41 -8.92 -16.37
CA CYS A 283 -19.76 -8.55 -15.92
C CYS A 283 -20.39 -7.45 -16.78
N GLY A 284 -19.58 -6.54 -17.34
CA GLY A 284 -20.05 -5.49 -18.24
C GLY A 284 -21.15 -4.64 -17.62
N SER A 285 -22.23 -4.39 -18.37
CA SER A 285 -23.42 -3.67 -17.91
C SER A 285 -24.44 -4.56 -17.19
N SER A 286 -24.17 -5.84 -16.97
CA SER A 286 -25.13 -6.75 -16.34
C SER A 286 -25.18 -6.59 -14.81
N ALA A 287 -26.21 -7.17 -14.18
CA ALA A 287 -26.39 -7.22 -12.73
C ALA A 287 -25.37 -8.13 -12.02
N GLY A 288 -24.63 -8.95 -12.75
CA GLY A 288 -23.67 -9.90 -12.20
C GLY A 288 -23.36 -11.06 -13.14
N ILE A 289 -22.53 -11.97 -12.64
CA ILE A 289 -22.23 -13.27 -13.24
C ILE A 289 -22.85 -14.33 -12.33
N ASP A 290 -23.74 -15.15 -12.86
CA ASP A 290 -24.54 -16.05 -12.04
C ASP A 290 -23.68 -16.99 -11.18
N GLY A 291 -24.06 -17.16 -9.91
CA GLY A 291 -23.29 -17.93 -8.93
C GLY A 291 -21.91 -17.37 -8.53
N GLN A 292 -21.34 -16.37 -9.22
CA GLN A 292 -19.97 -15.88 -9.00
C GLN A 292 -19.91 -14.42 -8.52
N VAL A 293 -20.63 -13.50 -9.18
CA VAL A 293 -20.53 -12.06 -8.93
C VAL A 293 -21.92 -11.41 -8.93
N THR A 294 -22.16 -10.49 -8.00
CA THR A 294 -23.33 -9.60 -8.01
C THR A 294 -22.84 -8.15 -8.01
N TRP A 295 -23.26 -7.36 -8.99
CA TRP A 295 -22.86 -5.97 -9.12
C TRP A 295 -24.00 -5.10 -9.66
N ASN A 296 -25.02 -4.89 -8.81
CA ASN A 296 -26.17 -4.05 -9.13
C ASN A 296 -25.83 -2.57 -8.97
N ARG A 297 -25.73 -1.85 -10.08
CA ARG A 297 -25.46 -0.40 -10.13
C ARG A 297 -26.73 0.34 -10.46
N THR A 298 -27.13 1.25 -9.59
CA THR A 298 -28.31 2.10 -9.77
C THR A 298 -27.94 3.56 -9.63
N THR A 299 -28.76 4.43 -10.21
CA THR A 299 -28.71 5.86 -9.94
C THR A 299 -29.06 6.11 -8.48
N ARG A 300 -28.26 6.93 -7.81
CA ARG A 300 -28.45 7.36 -6.42
C ARG A 300 -28.26 8.86 -6.38
N GLU A 301 -29.25 9.54 -5.83
CA GLU A 301 -29.14 10.95 -5.48
C GLU A 301 -28.49 11.05 -4.10
N ARG A 302 -27.45 11.86 -4.01
CA ARG A 302 -26.79 12.17 -2.75
C ARG A 302 -26.85 13.67 -2.55
N THR A 303 -27.60 14.09 -1.54
CA THR A 303 -27.56 15.46 -1.05
C THR A 303 -26.38 15.59 -0.09
N THR A 304 -25.42 16.46 -0.42
CA THR A 304 -24.29 16.79 0.46
C THR A 304 -24.25 18.28 0.75
N LEU A 305 -23.70 18.65 1.90
CA LEU A 305 -23.46 20.05 2.21
C LEU A 305 -22.16 20.48 1.55
N ASP A 306 -22.20 21.55 0.76
CA ASP A 306 -21.00 22.22 0.25
C ASP A 306 -20.44 23.14 1.36
N GLU A 307 -19.59 22.55 2.19
CA GLU A 307 -18.96 23.25 3.31
C GLU A 307 -17.98 24.35 2.82
N GLU A 308 -17.35 24.19 1.66
CA GLU A 308 -16.44 25.19 1.10
C GLU A 308 -17.22 26.44 0.67
N TRP A 309 -18.36 26.25 0.00
CA TRP A 309 -19.24 27.36 -0.36
C TRP A 309 -19.81 28.04 0.89
N LEU A 310 -20.22 27.27 1.91
CA LEU A 310 -20.70 27.83 3.18
C LEU A 310 -19.60 28.64 3.91
N GLU A 311 -18.38 28.13 3.99
CA GLU A 311 -17.25 28.84 4.61
C GLU A 311 -16.90 30.12 3.85
N SER A 312 -17.00 30.11 2.52
CA SER A 312 -16.74 31.28 1.68
C SER A 312 -17.83 32.35 1.79
N ASP A 313 -19.11 31.96 1.73
CA ASP A 313 -20.26 32.89 1.77
C ASP A 313 -20.53 33.41 3.21
N HIS A 314 -20.25 32.58 4.24
CA HIS A 314 -20.48 32.91 5.65
C HIS A 314 -19.31 32.51 6.58
N PRO A 315 -18.12 33.09 6.41
CA PRO A 315 -16.91 32.67 7.11
C PRO A 315 -17.00 32.79 8.63
N GLU A 316 -17.61 33.87 9.15
CA GLU A 316 -17.73 34.08 10.60
C GLU A 316 -18.71 33.10 11.24
N LYS A 317 -19.85 32.85 10.58
CA LYS A 317 -20.83 31.88 11.06
C LYS A 317 -20.27 30.46 10.99
N TYR A 318 -19.53 30.12 9.94
CA TYR A 318 -18.92 28.80 9.81
C TYR A 318 -17.88 28.55 10.92
N ARG A 319 -16.96 29.50 11.15
CA ARG A 319 -15.90 29.38 12.16
C ARG A 319 -16.43 29.20 13.58
N GLU A 320 -17.58 29.77 13.92
CA GLU A 320 -18.21 29.59 15.24
C GLU A 320 -18.50 28.11 15.57
N PHE A 321 -18.70 27.28 14.54
CA PHE A 321 -19.07 25.86 14.69
C PHE A 321 -17.97 24.91 14.24
N VAL A 322 -16.78 25.41 13.91
CA VAL A 322 -15.62 24.57 13.63
C VAL A 322 -14.81 24.40 14.90
N THR A 323 -14.75 23.17 15.39
CA THR A 323 -13.78 22.81 16.42
C THR A 323 -12.53 22.23 15.78
N THR A 324 -11.39 22.51 16.40
CA THR A 324 -10.09 22.01 15.97
C THR A 324 -9.52 21.19 17.11
N GLU A 325 -9.19 19.94 16.84
CA GLU A 325 -8.56 19.04 17.80
C GLU A 325 -7.21 18.60 17.23
N THR A 326 -6.16 18.70 18.05
CA THR A 326 -4.86 18.13 17.73
C THR A 326 -4.84 16.70 18.24
N LEU A 327 -4.68 15.75 17.33
CA LEU A 327 -4.61 14.33 17.61
C LEU A 327 -3.21 13.81 17.25
N SER A 328 -2.83 12.68 17.85
CA SER A 328 -1.63 11.95 17.46
C SER A 328 -1.98 10.52 17.04
N ARG A 329 -1.16 9.94 16.16
CA ARG A 329 -1.18 8.52 15.85
C ARG A 329 0.24 7.99 15.72
N LEU A 330 0.47 6.77 16.19
CA LEU A 330 1.70 6.03 15.91
C LEU A 330 1.66 5.49 14.49
N LYS A 331 2.73 5.70 13.74
CA LYS A 331 2.90 5.25 12.36
C LYS A 331 4.20 4.47 12.27
N THR A 332 4.13 3.21 11.84
CA THR A 332 5.32 2.40 11.58
C THR A 332 6.13 3.04 10.45
N ASN A 333 7.41 3.30 10.68
CA ASN A 333 8.28 3.94 9.72
C ASN A 333 8.75 2.91 8.68
N ARG A 334 8.71 3.24 7.40
CA ARG A 334 9.36 2.44 6.35
C ARG A 334 10.76 3.02 6.15
N ARG A 335 11.69 2.55 6.99
CA ARG A 335 13.07 3.01 7.13
C ARG A 335 13.61 3.83 5.95
N ALA A 336 13.78 5.13 6.17
CA ALA A 336 14.76 5.97 5.48
C ALA A 336 15.09 7.19 6.36
N ARG A 337 15.92 7.00 7.40
CA ARG A 337 16.99 7.93 7.80
C ARG A 337 17.85 7.35 8.93
N ARG A 338 19.14 7.67 8.88
CA ARG A 338 19.95 8.00 10.04
C ARG A 338 19.96 9.54 10.05
N ALA A 339 19.25 10.18 10.96
CA ALA A 339 19.64 11.53 11.34
C ALA A 339 20.90 11.39 12.22
N ALA A 340 22.03 11.91 11.76
CA ALA A 340 23.19 12.07 12.64
C ALA A 340 22.78 12.98 13.82
N PRO A 341 23.19 12.67 15.06
CA PRO A 341 22.94 13.56 16.18
C PRO A 341 23.60 14.92 15.89
N PRO A 342 22.97 16.05 16.29
CA PRO A 342 23.61 17.35 16.19
C PRO A 342 24.92 17.31 16.96
N ALA A 343 26.01 17.72 16.31
CA ALA A 343 27.32 17.82 16.93
C ALA A 343 27.19 18.67 18.20
N SER A 344 27.51 18.07 19.35
CA SER A 344 27.64 18.78 20.61
C SER A 344 28.68 19.88 20.43
N GLN A 345 28.23 21.13 20.52
CA GLN A 345 29.12 22.27 20.67
C GLN A 345 29.88 22.09 21.98
N HIS A 346 31.18 21.84 21.89
CA HIS A 346 32.07 21.94 23.04
C HIS A 346 32.08 23.39 23.52
N PRO A 347 31.85 23.68 24.81
CA PRO A 347 32.20 24.97 25.37
C PRO A 347 33.73 25.06 25.50
N SER A 348 34.25 26.25 25.19
CA SER A 348 35.66 26.64 25.33
C SER A 348 36.16 26.60 26.77
#